data_AF-U9TYS2-F1
#
_entry.id   AF-U9TYS2-F1
#
_cell.length_a   1.000
_cell.length_b   1.000
_cell.length_c   1.000
_cell.angle_alpha   90.00
_cell.angle_beta   90.00
_cell.angle_gamma   90.00
#
_symmetry.space_group_name_H-M   'P 1'
#
loop_
_entity.id
_entity.type
_entity.pdbx_description
1 polymer ?
#
loop_
_entity_poly.entity_id
_entity_poly.type
_entity_poly.pdbx_seq_one_letter_code
_entity_poly.pdbx_strand_id
1 'polypeptide(L)'
;MYKYYESGCELTGTWDEPLSLNTGYLCDPAFKEYVEFFDKYKEITLYFTEGLERVNSDEYKYALAYFKYAIDLENDWISNLFVTDNDKKGELVKLNKLNGEKLRRSKEIDSYAKACLKVAHDGLLSKIRHEPYRTRGLKDGLQTLPYIVAYIGASNCAKDELFKRFRDEFEELIERIDFTEEQQTLIHILLKKYTQPEESLELKPSDEVEPDEYLCERYETALKRCSSGLKSYEVPYI
;
A
#
# COMPACT_ATOMS: atom_id res chain seq x y z
N MET A 1 -14.57 38.01 28.86
CA MET A 1 -13.13 38.16 29.19
C MET A 1 -12.64 36.79 29.63
N TYR A 2 -12.27 35.94 28.68
CA TYR A 2 -11.73 34.61 28.97
C TYR A 2 -10.21 34.68 28.86
N LYS A 3 -9.56 34.34 29.97
CA LYS A 3 -8.11 34.41 30.15
C LYS A 3 -7.43 33.43 29.19
N TYR A 4 -6.53 33.97 28.38
CA TYR A 4 -5.43 33.23 27.78
C TYR A 4 -4.70 32.47 28.89
N TYR A 5 -4.65 31.15 28.79
CA TYR A 5 -3.66 30.36 29.53
C TYR A 5 -2.40 30.31 28.67
N GLU A 6 -1.42 31.13 29.04
CA GLU A 6 -0.02 30.82 28.80
C GLU A 6 0.37 29.68 29.74
N SER A 7 0.85 28.56 29.20
CA SER A 7 1.71 27.64 29.93
C SER A 7 2.58 26.92 28.91
N GLY A 8 3.88 27.14 29.02
CA GLY A 8 4.89 26.62 28.13
C GLY A 8 4.87 25.09 28.04
N CYS A 9 4.97 24.63 26.80
CA CYS A 9 5.58 23.37 26.42
C CYS A 9 6.25 23.65 25.07
N GLU A 10 7.57 23.82 25.08
CA GLU A 10 8.35 23.64 23.86
C GLU A 10 8.28 22.15 23.50
N LEU A 11 7.27 21.77 22.73
CA LEU A 11 7.10 20.44 22.16
C LEU A 11 7.51 20.53 20.69
N THR A 12 8.72 20.06 20.41
CA THR A 12 9.20 19.75 19.06
C THR A 12 8.54 18.47 18.53
N GLY A 13 7.20 18.41 18.53
CA GLY A 13 6.42 17.28 18.03
C GLY A 13 5.88 17.57 16.63
N THR A 14 6.31 16.81 15.64
CA THR A 14 5.73 16.82 14.29
C THR A 14 4.44 16.00 14.26
N TRP A 15 3.32 16.67 13.95
CA TRP A 15 2.05 16.24 13.30
C TRP A 15 1.40 14.83 13.45
N ASP A 16 1.90 13.88 14.24
CA ASP A 16 1.46 12.47 14.18
C ASP A 16 0.75 11.90 15.43
N GLU A 17 0.38 12.73 16.42
CA GLU A 17 -0.33 12.28 17.64
C GLU A 17 -1.67 12.99 17.84
N PRO A 18 -2.69 12.36 18.46
CA PRO A 18 -3.84 13.11 18.92
C PRO A 18 -3.32 14.10 19.95
N LEU A 19 -3.71 15.38 19.82
CA LEU A 19 -3.32 16.45 20.73
C LEU A 19 -3.24 15.90 22.18
N SER A 20 -2.08 16.04 22.82
CA SER A 20 -1.91 15.65 24.22
C SER A 20 -2.73 16.60 25.10
N LEU A 21 -4.02 16.38 25.17
CA LEU A 21 -4.97 17.21 25.87
C LEU A 21 -5.86 16.28 26.68
N ASN A 22 -5.43 15.90 27.87
CA ASN A 22 -6.29 15.52 28.99
C ASN A 22 -7.44 14.53 28.65
N THR A 23 -7.28 13.24 28.93
CA THR A 23 -8.17 12.10 28.56
C THR A 23 -9.69 12.26 28.74
N GLY A 24 -10.18 13.33 29.38
CA GLY A 24 -11.60 13.66 29.51
C GLY A 24 -12.35 13.91 28.19
N TYR A 25 -11.68 14.30 27.09
CA TYR A 25 -12.35 14.49 25.79
C TYR A 25 -12.75 13.17 25.12
N LEU A 26 -12.11 12.04 25.45
CA LEU A 26 -12.43 10.73 24.87
C LEU A 26 -13.85 10.28 25.21
N CYS A 27 -14.36 10.75 26.36
CA CYS A 27 -15.71 10.47 26.83
C CYS A 27 -16.69 11.64 26.60
N ASP A 28 -16.21 12.75 26.00
CA ASP A 28 -17.04 13.92 25.73
C ASP A 28 -17.82 13.72 24.42
N PRO A 29 -19.17 13.69 24.45
CA PRO A 29 -19.99 13.54 23.25
C PRO A 29 -19.68 14.57 22.16
N ALA A 30 -19.17 15.75 22.51
CA ALA A 30 -18.80 16.81 21.56
C ALA A 30 -17.60 16.43 20.68
N PHE A 31 -16.74 15.50 21.12
CA PHE A 31 -15.54 15.07 20.41
C PHE A 31 -15.61 13.66 19.84
N LYS A 32 -16.73 12.96 20.05
CA LYS A 32 -16.94 11.56 19.61
C LYS A 32 -16.54 11.31 18.16
N GLU A 33 -16.99 12.18 17.25
CA GLU A 33 -16.70 12.03 15.81
C GLU A 33 -15.20 12.16 15.49
N TYR A 34 -14.47 13.04 16.20
CA TYR A 34 -13.03 13.19 16.05
C TYR A 34 -12.27 11.96 16.53
N VAL A 35 -12.73 11.36 17.63
CA VAL A 35 -12.17 10.11 18.15
C VAL A 35 -12.37 8.98 17.13
N GLU A 36 -13.58 8.84 16.58
CA GLU A 36 -13.88 7.83 15.56
C GLU A 36 -13.01 8.01 14.29
N PHE A 37 -12.76 9.24 13.86
CA PHE A 37 -11.83 9.48 12.74
C PHE A 37 -10.39 9.12 13.08
N PHE A 38 -9.94 9.35 14.31
CA PHE A 38 -8.59 9.01 14.73
C PHE A 38 -8.40 7.49 14.88
N ASP A 39 -9.42 6.78 15.37
CA ASP A 39 -9.39 5.32 15.45
C ASP A 39 -9.29 4.67 14.06
N LYS A 40 -10.00 5.21 13.05
CA LYS A 40 -9.83 4.80 11.64
C LYS A 40 -8.41 5.07 11.12
N TYR A 41 -7.79 6.18 11.51
CA TYR A 41 -6.41 6.46 11.14
C TYR A 41 -5.42 5.46 11.75
N LYS A 42 -5.64 5.03 13.00
CA LYS A 42 -4.88 3.94 13.62
C LYS A 42 -5.09 2.63 12.89
N GLU A 43 -6.33 2.30 12.52
CA GLU A 43 -6.65 1.10 11.76
C GLU A 43 -5.90 1.06 10.42
N ILE A 44 -5.89 2.16 9.66
CA ILE A 44 -5.09 2.28 8.42
C ILE A 44 -3.60 2.03 8.71
N THR A 45 -3.07 2.60 9.79
CA THR A 45 -1.67 2.40 10.21
C THR A 45 -1.37 0.94 10.54
N LEU A 46 -2.30 0.26 11.21
CA LEU A 46 -2.19 -1.13 11.60
C LEU A 46 -2.09 -2.04 10.36
N TYR A 47 -3.00 -1.89 9.39
CA TYR A 47 -2.93 -2.66 8.14
C TYR A 47 -1.69 -2.33 7.30
N PHE A 48 -1.26 -1.06 7.31
CA PHE A 48 0.01 -0.71 6.65
C PHE A 48 1.20 -1.41 7.32
N THR A 49 1.24 -1.40 8.66
CA THR A 49 2.29 -2.07 9.46
C THR A 49 2.36 -3.57 9.18
N GLU A 50 1.21 -4.25 9.17
CA GLU A 50 1.13 -5.66 8.79
C GLU A 50 1.72 -5.90 7.39
N GLY A 51 1.34 -5.06 6.41
CA GLY A 51 1.90 -5.14 5.07
C GLY A 51 3.43 -5.06 5.08
N LEU A 52 4.00 -4.10 5.82
CA LEU A 52 5.46 -3.94 5.96
C LEU A 52 6.13 -5.16 6.62
N GLU A 53 5.50 -5.77 7.62
CA GLU A 53 6.04 -6.97 8.28
C GLU A 53 6.02 -8.21 7.38
N ARG A 54 4.99 -8.34 6.53
CA ARG A 54 4.96 -9.37 5.48
C ARG A 54 6.10 -9.16 4.49
N VAL A 55 6.37 -7.91 4.08
CA VAL A 55 7.54 -7.60 3.24
C VAL A 55 8.84 -8.02 3.95
N ASN A 56 9.00 -7.68 5.22
CA ASN A 56 10.18 -8.04 6.02
C ASN A 56 10.38 -9.55 6.21
N SER A 57 9.35 -10.34 5.89
CA SER A 57 9.33 -11.81 5.92
C SER A 57 9.35 -12.45 4.53
N ASP A 58 9.65 -11.67 3.47
CA ASP A 58 9.62 -12.09 2.07
C ASP A 58 8.23 -12.57 1.56
N GLU A 59 7.17 -12.23 2.28
CA GLU A 59 5.77 -12.57 1.98
C GLU A 59 5.11 -11.51 1.08
N TYR A 60 5.79 -11.11 0.00
CA TYR A 60 5.38 -9.99 -0.87
C TYR A 60 3.95 -10.10 -1.40
N LYS A 61 3.47 -11.31 -1.70
CA LYS A 61 2.09 -11.52 -2.21
C LYS A 61 1.04 -11.21 -1.16
N TYR A 62 1.30 -11.57 0.09
CA TYR A 62 0.41 -11.29 1.22
C TYR A 62 0.46 -9.80 1.57
N ALA A 63 1.64 -9.18 1.53
CA ALA A 63 1.81 -7.74 1.75
C ALA A 63 0.91 -6.88 0.86
N LEU A 64 0.75 -7.24 -0.42
CA LEU A 64 -0.11 -6.52 -1.37
C LEU A 64 -1.57 -6.43 -0.91
N ALA A 65 -2.08 -7.46 -0.25
CA ALA A 65 -3.45 -7.47 0.22
C ALA A 65 -3.65 -6.49 1.38
N TYR A 66 -2.71 -6.45 2.32
CA TYR A 66 -2.67 -5.48 3.41
C TYR A 66 -2.54 -4.04 2.90
N PHE A 67 -1.64 -3.79 1.95
CA PHE A 67 -1.46 -2.47 1.35
C PHE A 67 -2.71 -1.99 0.59
N LYS A 68 -3.31 -2.87 -0.22
CA LYS A 68 -4.54 -2.53 -0.95
C LYS A 68 -5.67 -2.19 0.02
N TYR A 69 -5.85 -3.02 1.05
CA TYR A 69 -6.89 -2.79 2.06
C TYR A 69 -6.66 -1.49 2.84
N ALA A 70 -5.43 -1.18 3.24
CA ALA A 70 -5.09 0.07 3.90
C ALA A 70 -5.38 1.30 3.01
N ILE A 71 -5.10 1.22 1.71
CA ILE A 71 -5.44 2.28 0.74
C ILE A 71 -6.95 2.45 0.60
N ASP A 72 -7.70 1.35 0.52
CA ASP A 72 -9.16 1.39 0.41
C ASP A 72 -9.78 2.01 1.67
N LEU A 73 -9.33 1.60 2.87
CA LEU A 73 -9.72 2.21 4.15
C LEU A 73 -9.40 3.71 4.19
N GLU A 74 -8.23 4.13 3.70
CA GLU A 74 -7.84 5.53 3.68
C GLU A 74 -8.69 6.36 2.71
N ASN A 75 -9.00 5.82 1.52
CA ASN A 75 -9.87 6.49 0.56
C ASN A 75 -11.28 6.68 1.12
N ASP A 76 -11.81 5.67 1.81
CA ASP A 76 -13.09 5.73 2.50
C ASP A 76 -13.05 6.74 3.66
N TRP A 77 -11.98 6.72 4.47
CA TRP A 77 -11.78 7.66 5.57
C TRP A 77 -11.74 9.11 5.07
N ILE A 78 -10.94 9.40 4.05
CA ILE A 78 -10.83 10.74 3.45
C ILE A 78 -12.16 11.20 2.87
N SER A 79 -12.89 10.31 2.18
CA SER A 79 -14.20 10.65 1.61
C SER A 79 -15.21 11.04 2.70
N ASN A 80 -15.10 10.46 3.90
CA ASN A 80 -15.94 10.77 5.05
C ASN A 80 -15.46 11.98 5.87
N LEU A 81 -14.19 12.38 5.76
CA LEU A 81 -13.66 13.58 6.42
C LEU A 81 -14.21 14.89 5.83
N PHE A 82 -14.57 14.88 4.54
CA PHE A 82 -15.19 16.01 3.88
C PHE A 82 -16.71 15.96 4.03
N VAL A 83 -17.23 16.51 5.13
CA VAL A 83 -18.66 16.81 5.22
C VAL A 83 -18.92 18.09 4.44
N THR A 84 -19.76 17.99 3.42
CA THR A 84 -20.35 19.16 2.75
C THR A 84 -21.34 19.82 3.69
N ASP A 85 -20.93 20.91 4.33
CA ASP A 85 -21.88 21.80 4.99
C ASP A 85 -22.31 22.87 3.99
N ASN A 86 -23.63 23.05 3.89
CA ASN A 86 -24.17 24.16 3.11
C ASN A 86 -24.08 25.39 4.00
N ASP A 87 -23.08 26.24 3.75
CA ASP A 87 -23.07 27.56 4.36
C ASP A 87 -24.40 28.26 4.12
N LYS A 88 -24.79 29.19 5.00
CA LYS A 88 -26.02 30.01 4.88
C LYS A 88 -26.11 30.85 3.58
N LYS A 89 -25.13 30.70 2.67
CA LYS A 89 -25.02 31.32 1.34
C LYS A 89 -25.06 30.30 0.17
N GLY A 90 -25.18 28.99 0.43
CA GLY A 90 -25.25 27.96 -0.61
C GLY A 90 -23.91 27.61 -1.28
N GLU A 91 -22.78 28.03 -0.71
CA GLU A 91 -21.45 27.59 -1.14
C GLU A 91 -21.01 26.36 -0.33
N LEU A 92 -20.45 25.37 -1.02
CA LEU A 92 -19.93 24.14 -0.43
C LEU A 92 -18.65 24.47 0.34
N VAL A 93 -18.72 24.56 1.67
CA VAL A 93 -17.53 24.71 2.50
C VAL A 93 -17.09 23.31 2.95
N LYS A 94 -15.90 22.90 2.51
CA LYS A 94 -15.22 21.71 3.04
C LYS A 94 -14.82 22.00 4.49
N LEU A 95 -15.61 21.55 5.46
CA LEU A 95 -15.20 21.53 6.86
C LEU A 95 -14.16 20.42 7.04
N ASN A 96 -12.88 20.80 7.03
CA ASN A 96 -11.78 19.87 7.24
C ASN A 96 -11.73 19.52 8.74
N LYS A 97 -12.52 18.52 9.18
CA LYS A 97 -12.59 18.11 10.60
C LYS A 97 -11.23 17.63 11.12
N LEU A 98 -10.41 17.06 10.25
CA LEU A 98 -8.98 16.80 10.47
C LEU A 98 -8.22 17.24 9.22
N ASN A 99 -6.91 17.50 9.31
CA ASN A 99 -6.09 17.81 8.14
C ASN A 99 -5.78 16.54 7.32
N GLY A 100 -6.83 15.81 6.91
CA GLY A 100 -6.75 14.47 6.34
C GLY A 100 -5.91 14.38 5.06
N GLU A 101 -5.86 15.45 4.27
CA GLU A 101 -4.99 15.52 3.09
C GLU A 101 -3.49 15.45 3.45
N LYS A 102 -3.09 16.03 4.59
CA LYS A 102 -1.70 15.92 5.08
C LYS A 102 -1.40 14.57 5.71
N LEU A 103 -2.40 13.91 6.27
CA LEU A 103 -2.29 12.60 6.90
C LEU A 103 -2.37 11.44 5.90
N ARG A 104 -2.62 11.75 4.61
CA ARG A 104 -2.72 10.76 3.55
C ARG A 104 -1.40 10.07 3.28
N ARG A 105 -1.39 8.75 3.40
CA ARG A 105 -0.25 7.86 3.19
C ARG A 105 -0.41 6.95 1.97
N SER A 106 -1.54 6.98 1.24
CA SER A 106 -1.77 6.08 0.09
C SER A 106 -0.65 6.09 -0.95
N LYS A 107 0.00 7.24 -1.19
CA LYS A 107 1.15 7.34 -2.09
C LYS A 107 2.39 6.60 -1.57
N GLU A 108 2.62 6.66 -0.26
CA GLU A 108 3.69 5.94 0.40
C GLU A 108 3.39 4.44 0.38
N ILE A 109 2.19 4.04 0.81
CA ILE A 109 1.74 2.64 0.79
C ILE A 109 1.86 2.05 -0.63
N ASP A 110 1.43 2.80 -1.65
CA ASP A 110 1.53 2.40 -3.06
C ASP A 110 2.98 2.24 -3.53
N SER A 111 3.90 3.06 -3.03
CA SER A 111 5.33 2.92 -3.34
C SER A 111 5.88 1.58 -2.82
N TYR A 112 5.54 1.18 -1.60
CA TYR A 112 5.92 -0.13 -1.05
C TYR A 112 5.27 -1.30 -1.80
N ALA A 113 3.99 -1.18 -2.15
CA ALA A 113 3.32 -2.20 -2.94
C ALA A 113 3.96 -2.38 -4.32
N LYS A 114 4.26 -1.28 -5.03
CA LYS A 114 4.96 -1.32 -6.32
C LYS A 114 6.35 -1.93 -6.21
N ALA A 115 7.08 -1.65 -5.14
CA ALA A 115 8.36 -2.30 -4.87
C ALA A 115 8.18 -3.82 -4.68
N CYS A 116 7.15 -4.28 -3.97
CA CYS A 116 6.83 -5.71 -3.84
C CYS A 116 6.56 -6.37 -5.20
N LEU A 117 5.78 -5.71 -6.06
CA LEU A 117 5.52 -6.19 -7.42
C LEU A 117 6.83 -6.30 -8.22
N LYS A 118 7.71 -5.30 -8.09
CA LYS A 118 9.01 -5.29 -8.79
C LYS A 118 9.97 -6.35 -8.27
N VAL A 119 10.05 -6.59 -6.95
CA VAL A 119 10.83 -7.69 -6.38
C VAL A 119 10.37 -9.03 -6.95
N ALA A 120 9.05 -9.27 -6.96
CA ALA A 120 8.50 -10.51 -7.48
C ALA A 120 8.77 -10.69 -8.99
N HIS A 121 8.68 -9.60 -9.77
CA HIS A 121 8.98 -9.57 -11.19
C HIS A 121 10.48 -9.80 -11.48
N ASP A 122 11.37 -9.08 -10.80
CA ASP A 122 12.82 -9.25 -10.97
C ASP A 122 13.25 -10.68 -10.60
N GLY A 123 12.64 -11.25 -9.54
CA GLY A 123 12.91 -12.60 -9.08
C GLY A 123 12.52 -13.69 -10.10
N LEU A 124 11.41 -13.53 -10.81
CA LEU A 124 11.03 -14.49 -11.85
C LEU A 124 11.89 -14.31 -13.12
N LEU A 125 12.18 -13.08 -13.54
CA LEU A 125 13.05 -12.82 -14.70
C LEU A 125 14.48 -13.34 -14.45
N SER A 126 15.02 -13.15 -13.25
CA SER A 126 16.31 -13.71 -12.84
C SER A 126 16.33 -15.23 -13.04
N LYS A 127 15.31 -15.96 -12.57
CA LYS A 127 15.22 -17.41 -12.76
C LYS A 127 15.12 -17.80 -14.24
N ILE A 128 14.39 -17.05 -15.06
CA ILE A 128 14.25 -17.33 -16.50
C ILE A 128 15.59 -17.18 -17.24
N ARG A 129 16.41 -16.20 -16.85
CA ARG A 129 17.76 -15.99 -17.42
C ARG A 129 18.70 -17.17 -17.17
N HIS A 130 18.47 -17.95 -16.10
CA HIS A 130 19.32 -19.09 -15.74
C HIS A 130 18.69 -20.41 -16.21
N GLU A 131 19.33 -21.07 -17.18
CA GLU A 131 18.82 -22.30 -17.82
C GLU A 131 18.27 -23.36 -16.83
N PRO A 132 18.96 -23.72 -15.73
CA PRO A 132 18.47 -24.75 -14.81
C PRO A 132 17.16 -24.37 -14.08
N TYR A 133 16.88 -23.07 -13.96
CA TYR A 133 15.72 -22.55 -13.24
C TYR A 133 14.65 -21.99 -14.15
N ARG A 134 14.86 -22.01 -15.46
CA ARG A 134 14.04 -21.28 -16.43
C ARG A 134 12.57 -21.69 -16.40
N THR A 135 12.30 -23.00 -16.43
CA THR A 135 10.93 -23.52 -16.33
C THR A 135 10.26 -23.13 -15.01
N ARG A 136 11.03 -23.08 -13.90
CA ARG A 136 10.52 -22.61 -12.61
C ARG A 136 10.21 -21.11 -12.66
N GLY A 137 11.08 -20.29 -13.23
CA GLY A 137 10.85 -18.86 -13.40
C GLY A 137 9.59 -18.55 -14.21
N LEU A 138 9.35 -19.30 -15.29
CA LEU A 138 8.11 -19.18 -16.08
C LEU A 138 6.86 -19.58 -15.28
N LYS A 139 6.94 -20.66 -14.48
CA LYS A 139 5.85 -21.08 -13.58
C LYS A 139 5.59 -20.05 -12.48
N ASP A 140 6.64 -19.49 -11.90
CA ASP A 140 6.54 -18.40 -10.92
C ASP A 140 5.88 -17.17 -11.57
N GLY A 141 6.22 -16.85 -12.82
CA GLY A 141 5.51 -15.85 -13.65
C GLY A 141 4.01 -16.06 -13.68
N LEU A 142 3.57 -17.27 -13.99
CA LEU A 142 2.14 -17.61 -14.10
C LEU A 142 1.41 -17.48 -12.75
N GLN A 143 2.14 -17.71 -11.65
CA GLN A 143 1.61 -17.56 -10.31
C GLN A 143 1.67 -16.12 -9.78
N THR A 144 2.57 -15.28 -10.27
CA THR A 144 2.79 -13.91 -9.79
C THR A 144 1.94 -12.90 -10.56
N LEU A 145 1.80 -13.06 -11.87
CA LEU A 145 1.07 -12.12 -12.71
C LEU A 145 -0.39 -11.88 -12.28
N PRO A 146 -1.16 -12.88 -11.80
CA PRO A 146 -2.49 -12.64 -11.25
C PRO A 146 -2.50 -11.65 -10.07
N TYR A 147 -1.47 -11.65 -9.21
CA TYR A 147 -1.36 -10.71 -8.09
C TYR A 147 -1.02 -9.29 -8.56
N ILE A 148 -0.15 -9.17 -9.58
CA ILE A 148 0.15 -7.87 -10.22
C ILE A 148 -1.13 -7.28 -10.82
N VAL A 149 -1.88 -8.08 -11.58
CA VAL A 149 -3.14 -7.65 -12.21
C VAL A 149 -4.19 -7.31 -11.15
N ALA A 150 -4.32 -8.09 -10.09
CA ALA A 150 -5.28 -7.83 -9.00
C ALA A 150 -4.97 -6.55 -8.22
N TYR A 151 -3.69 -6.20 -8.05
CA TYR A 151 -3.31 -4.95 -7.39
C TYR A 151 -3.60 -3.73 -8.28
N ILE A 152 -3.16 -3.75 -9.54
CA ILE A 152 -3.29 -2.64 -10.50
C ILE A 152 -4.74 -2.49 -11.00
N GLY A 153 -5.47 -3.60 -11.12
CA GLY A 153 -6.76 -3.71 -11.78
C GLY A 153 -6.59 -4.00 -13.27
N ALA A 154 -7.31 -5.01 -13.79
CA ALA A 154 -7.15 -5.44 -15.18
C ALA A 154 -7.45 -4.32 -16.19
N SER A 155 -8.45 -3.48 -15.89
CA SER A 155 -8.84 -2.32 -16.71
C SER A 155 -7.77 -1.22 -16.76
N ASN A 156 -6.87 -1.17 -15.78
CA ASN A 156 -5.83 -0.16 -15.66
C ASN A 156 -4.47 -0.61 -16.24
N CYS A 157 -4.23 -1.92 -16.35
CA CYS A 157 -2.96 -2.50 -16.79
C CYS A 157 -2.45 -1.94 -18.13
N ALA A 158 -3.35 -1.59 -19.07
CA ALA A 158 -2.96 -1.01 -20.35
C ALA A 158 -2.34 0.40 -20.24
N LYS A 159 -2.66 1.14 -19.18
CA LYS A 159 -2.20 2.52 -18.94
C LYS A 159 -1.15 2.60 -17.85
N ASP A 160 -1.06 1.61 -16.97
CA ASP A 160 -0.11 1.59 -15.88
C ASP A 160 1.34 1.44 -16.37
N GLU A 161 2.21 2.36 -15.96
CA GLU A 161 3.59 2.43 -16.43
C GLU A 161 4.46 1.29 -15.87
N LEU A 162 4.18 0.80 -14.66
CA LEU A 162 4.90 -0.33 -14.08
C LEU A 162 4.56 -1.62 -14.84
N PHE A 163 3.27 -1.85 -15.10
CA PHE A 163 2.82 -3.01 -15.86
C PHE A 163 3.39 -3.05 -17.28
N LYS A 164 3.42 -1.89 -17.97
CA LYS A 164 4.06 -1.77 -19.28
C LYS A 164 5.54 -2.15 -19.22
N ARG A 165 6.29 -1.61 -18.25
CA ARG A 165 7.71 -1.97 -18.06
C ARG A 165 7.90 -3.47 -17.85
N PHE A 166 7.08 -4.11 -17.01
CA PHE A 166 7.16 -5.55 -16.79
C PHE A 166 6.90 -6.37 -18.06
N ARG A 167 5.93 -5.96 -18.88
CA ARG A 167 5.68 -6.60 -20.17
C ARG A 167 6.90 -6.43 -21.09
N ASP A 168 7.39 -5.21 -21.24
CA ASP A 168 8.48 -4.89 -22.17
C ASP A 168 9.79 -5.60 -21.74
N GLU A 169 10.10 -5.66 -20.44
CA GLU A 169 11.24 -6.42 -19.88
C GLU A 169 11.12 -7.93 -20.16
N PHE A 170 9.90 -8.48 -20.10
CA PHE A 170 9.63 -9.88 -20.41
C PHE A 170 9.75 -10.16 -21.92
N GLU A 171 9.26 -9.26 -22.77
CA GLU A 171 9.37 -9.34 -24.24
C GLU A 171 10.84 -9.29 -24.68
N GLU A 172 11.63 -8.36 -24.14
CA GLU A 172 13.08 -8.27 -24.41
C GLU A 172 13.82 -9.55 -23.97
N LEU A 173 13.38 -10.16 -22.88
CA LEU A 173 13.99 -11.39 -22.38
C LEU A 173 13.74 -12.58 -23.31
N ILE A 174 12.53 -12.73 -23.83
CA ILE A 174 12.18 -13.88 -24.68
C ILE A 174 12.83 -13.83 -26.06
N GLU A 175 13.18 -12.64 -26.56
CA GLU A 175 13.90 -12.49 -27.83
C GLU A 175 15.37 -12.95 -27.75
N ARG A 176 15.94 -13.03 -26.54
CA ARG A 176 17.37 -13.27 -26.32
C ARG A 176 17.73 -14.69 -25.93
N ILE A 177 16.75 -15.54 -25.69
CA ILE A 177 16.94 -16.86 -25.08
C ILE A 177 16.29 -17.92 -25.97
N ASP A 178 17.01 -19.00 -26.22
CA ASP A 178 16.44 -20.20 -26.83
C ASP A 178 15.70 -21.02 -25.76
N PHE A 179 14.42 -21.28 -26.03
CA PHE A 179 13.54 -22.02 -25.13
C PHE A 179 13.21 -23.39 -25.69
N THR A 180 13.05 -24.38 -24.80
CA THR A 180 12.52 -25.70 -25.16
C THR A 180 11.05 -25.63 -25.52
N GLU A 181 10.50 -26.67 -26.16
CA GLU A 181 9.07 -26.73 -26.51
C GLU A 181 8.13 -26.57 -25.30
N GLU A 182 8.48 -27.18 -24.16
CA GLU A 182 7.73 -26.99 -22.90
C GLU A 182 7.74 -25.53 -22.46
N GLN A 183 8.90 -24.88 -22.53
CA GLN A 183 9.07 -23.48 -22.11
C GLN A 183 8.34 -22.52 -23.05
N GLN A 184 8.35 -22.78 -24.36
CA GLN A 184 7.59 -22.00 -25.36
C GLN A 184 6.09 -22.00 -25.05
N THR A 185 5.55 -23.13 -24.60
CA THR A 185 4.15 -23.21 -24.16
C THR A 185 3.87 -22.28 -22.98
N LEU A 186 4.75 -22.27 -21.96
CA LEU A 186 4.59 -21.40 -20.79
C LEU A 186 4.73 -19.92 -21.14
N ILE A 187 5.66 -19.57 -22.03
CA ILE A 187 5.86 -18.21 -22.54
C ILE A 187 4.61 -17.72 -23.25
N HIS A 188 4.03 -18.53 -24.14
CA HIS A 188 2.82 -18.16 -24.86
C HIS A 188 1.67 -17.83 -23.90
N ILE A 189 1.50 -18.62 -22.84
CA ILE A 189 0.49 -18.36 -21.80
C ILE A 189 0.80 -17.06 -21.04
N LEU A 190 2.06 -16.82 -20.68
CA LEU A 190 2.49 -15.60 -19.99
C LEU A 190 2.27 -14.35 -20.84
N LEU A 191 2.70 -14.35 -22.10
CA LEU A 191 2.49 -13.25 -23.04
C LEU A 191 1.00 -12.94 -23.21
N LYS A 192 0.17 -13.99 -23.32
CA LYS A 192 -1.28 -13.79 -23.37
C LYS A 192 -1.79 -13.08 -22.12
N LYS A 193 -1.34 -13.47 -20.92
CA LYS A 193 -1.75 -12.80 -19.67
C LYS A 193 -1.25 -11.35 -19.55
N TYR A 194 -0.06 -11.03 -20.09
CA TYR A 194 0.42 -9.64 -20.13
C TYR A 194 -0.34 -8.77 -21.13
N THR A 195 -0.76 -9.34 -22.26
CA THR A 195 -1.46 -8.60 -23.33
C THR A 195 -2.97 -8.52 -23.13
N GLN A 196 -3.54 -9.53 -22.46
CA GLN A 196 -4.96 -9.65 -22.14
C GLN A 196 -5.10 -9.93 -20.64
N PRO A 197 -4.85 -8.94 -19.78
CA PRO A 197 -4.98 -9.10 -18.34
C PRO A 197 -6.45 -9.32 -17.97
N GLU A 198 -6.69 -10.35 -17.15
CA GLU A 198 -8.00 -10.72 -16.64
C GLU A 198 -7.94 -10.80 -15.11
N GLU A 199 -8.97 -10.28 -14.44
CA GLU A 199 -9.10 -10.47 -13.00
C GLU A 199 -9.46 -11.92 -12.71
N SER A 200 -8.60 -12.57 -11.94
CA SER A 200 -8.73 -13.99 -11.59
C SER A 200 -8.49 -14.24 -10.10
N LEU A 201 -8.16 -13.19 -9.35
CA LEU A 201 -7.86 -13.23 -7.94
C LEU A 201 -8.30 -11.91 -7.30
N GLU A 202 -8.78 -12.00 -6.07
CA GLU A 202 -9.08 -10.86 -5.22
C GLU A 202 -8.04 -10.80 -4.09
N LEU A 203 -7.48 -9.61 -3.84
CA LEU A 203 -6.52 -9.41 -2.76
C LEU A 203 -7.28 -9.10 -1.47
N LYS A 204 -7.19 -9.99 -0.50
CA LYS A 204 -7.79 -9.85 0.83
C LYS A 204 -6.77 -10.19 1.92
N PRO A 205 -6.69 -9.39 3.00
CA PRO A 205 -5.91 -9.78 4.18
C PRO A 205 -6.28 -11.20 4.62
N SER A 206 -5.29 -11.98 5.04
CA SER A 206 -5.51 -13.37 5.47
C SER A 206 -6.22 -13.46 6.81
N ASP A 207 -5.98 -12.47 7.68
CA ASP A 207 -6.40 -12.46 9.07
C ASP A 207 -6.96 -11.08 9.43
N GLU A 208 -7.97 -11.06 10.31
CA GLU A 208 -8.35 -9.85 11.03
C GLU A 208 -7.20 -9.44 11.95
N VAL A 209 -6.85 -8.16 11.92
CA VAL A 209 -5.71 -7.64 12.69
C VAL A 209 -6.24 -7.00 13.96
N GLU A 210 -5.78 -7.51 15.11
CA GLU A 210 -6.19 -6.97 16.40
C GLU A 210 -5.54 -5.61 16.68
N PRO A 211 -6.23 -4.69 17.38
CA PRO A 211 -5.64 -3.43 17.82
C PRO A 211 -4.38 -3.64 18.65
N ASP A 212 -3.38 -2.78 18.43
CA ASP A 212 -2.06 -2.88 19.06
C ASP A 212 -1.76 -1.62 19.89
N GLU A 213 -1.52 -1.81 21.19
CA GLU A 213 -1.17 -0.72 22.12
C GLU A 213 0.20 -0.10 21.81
N TYR A 214 1.09 -0.83 21.12
CA TYR A 214 2.44 -0.43 20.74
C TYR A 214 2.57 -0.13 19.23
N LEU A 215 1.44 0.13 18.56
CA LEU A 215 1.37 0.32 17.11
C LEU A 215 2.40 1.32 16.56
N CYS A 216 2.68 2.41 17.28
CA CYS A 216 3.64 3.43 16.84
C CYS A 216 5.07 2.85 16.73
N GLU A 217 5.58 2.23 17.79
CA GLU A 217 6.92 1.63 17.81
C GLU A 217 7.04 0.49 16.79
N ARG A 218 5.98 -0.32 16.68
CA ARG A 218 5.90 -1.42 15.73
C ARG A 218 5.94 -0.92 14.29
N TYR A 219 5.15 0.11 13.97
CA TYR A 219 5.13 0.77 12.67
C TYR A 219 6.52 1.32 12.30
N GLU A 220 7.14 2.11 13.18
CA GLU A 220 8.45 2.70 12.92
C GLU A 220 9.52 1.63 12.67
N THR A 221 9.50 0.56 13.47
CA THR A 221 10.43 -0.57 13.34
C THR A 221 10.23 -1.30 12.01
N ALA A 222 8.98 -1.64 11.68
CA ALA A 222 8.64 -2.36 10.45
C ALA A 222 9.00 -1.52 9.21
N LEU A 223 8.69 -0.22 9.25
CA LEU A 223 8.96 0.73 8.18
C LEU A 223 10.45 0.88 7.94
N LYS A 224 11.23 1.19 8.97
CA LYS A 224 12.70 1.33 8.87
C LYS A 224 13.35 0.08 8.29
N ARG A 225 12.95 -1.11 8.75
CA ARG A 225 13.48 -2.37 8.24
C ARG A 225 13.10 -2.59 6.77
N CYS A 226 11.86 -2.29 6.42
CA CYS A 226 11.34 -2.43 5.07
C CYS A 226 12.02 -1.46 4.09
N SER A 227 12.15 -0.18 4.44
CA SER A 227 12.85 0.83 3.62
C SER A 227 14.31 0.44 3.38
N SER A 228 14.98 -0.12 4.40
CA SER A 228 16.35 -0.62 4.24
C SER A 228 16.42 -1.84 3.32
N GLY A 229 15.49 -2.79 3.46
CA GLY A 229 15.43 -4.01 2.64
C GLY A 229 15.10 -3.73 1.17
N LEU A 230 14.23 -2.75 0.92
CA LEU A 230 13.76 -2.36 -0.42
C LEU A 230 14.50 -1.14 -0.99
N LYS A 231 15.67 -0.78 -0.46
CA LYS A 231 16.43 0.42 -0.88
C LYS A 231 16.71 0.47 -2.39
N SER A 232 16.90 -0.67 -3.04
CA SER A 232 17.12 -0.75 -4.50
C SER A 232 15.86 -0.54 -5.35
N TYR A 233 14.69 -0.40 -4.71
CA TYR A 233 13.37 -0.31 -5.34
C TYR A 233 12.71 1.07 -5.15
N GLU A 234 13.50 2.09 -4.79
CA GLU A 234 13.08 3.50 -4.72
C GLU A 234 11.89 3.79 -3.79
N VAL A 235 11.74 2.99 -2.72
CA VAL A 235 10.75 3.28 -1.67
C VAL A 235 11.17 4.50 -0.82
N PRO A 236 10.21 5.23 -0.20
CA PRO A 236 10.53 6.28 0.74
C PRO A 236 11.49 5.79 1.83
N TYR A 237 12.54 6.56 2.09
CA TYR A 237 13.56 6.23 3.08
C TYR A 237 13.41 7.15 4.28
N ILE A 238 13.51 6.57 5.49
CA ILE A 238 13.41 7.25 6.78
C ILE A 238 14.74 7.13 7.52
#